data_AF-A0A506VA70-F1
#
_entry.id   AF-A0A506VA70-F1
#
_cell.length_a   1.000
_cell.length_b   1.000
_cell.length_c   1.000
_cell.angle_alpha   90.00
_cell.angle_beta   90.00
_cell.angle_gamma   90.00
#
_symmetry.space_group_name_H-M   'P 1'
#
loop_
_entity.id
_entity.type
_entity.pdbx_description
1 polymer ?
#
loop_
_entity_poly.entity_id
_entity_poly.type
_entity_poly.pdbx_seq_one_letter_code
_entity_poly.pdbx_strand_id
1 'polypeptide(L)' 'MDYRDQRKFEPSPSITLKGRWMAALGFVTGQKIEVITGPGQLIIRLAREE' A
#
# COMPACT_ATOMS: atom_id res chain seq x y z
N MET A 1 8.14 -3.32 -38.16
CA MET A 1 8.71 -4.19 -37.11
C MET A 1 8.90 -3.26 -35.94
N ASP A 2 7.82 -3.10 -35.20
CA ASP A 2 7.57 -1.83 -34.51
C ASP A 2 8.21 -1.89 -33.13
N TYR A 3 9.10 -0.94 -32.89
CA TYR A 3 9.79 -0.73 -31.63
C TYR A 3 8.72 -0.38 -30.60
N ARG A 4 8.19 -1.40 -29.90
CA ARG A 4 7.29 -1.18 -28.77
C ARG A 4 8.08 -0.40 -27.74
N ASP A 5 7.77 0.89 -27.67
CA ASP A 5 8.05 1.80 -26.58
C ASP A 5 7.71 1.11 -25.26
N GLN A 6 8.67 0.36 -24.72
CA GLN A 6 8.71 -0.02 -23.32
C GLN A 6 9.02 1.28 -22.58
N ARG A 7 8.06 2.21 -22.56
CA ARG A 7 8.02 3.24 -21.54
C ARG A 7 8.12 2.47 -20.25
N LYS A 8 9.29 2.57 -19.61
CA LYS A 8 9.59 1.98 -18.32
C LYS A 8 8.44 2.36 -17.40
N PHE A 9 7.47 1.46 -17.24
CA PHE A 9 6.53 1.50 -16.15
C PHE A 9 7.38 1.10 -14.96
N GLU A 10 8.07 2.09 -14.40
CA GLU A 10 8.75 1.90 -13.14
C GLU A 10 7.65 1.53 -12.15
N PRO A 11 7.63 0.28 -11.64
CA PRO A 11 6.54 -0.17 -10.82
C PRO A 11 6.49 0.73 -9.59
N SER A 12 5.33 1.31 -9.33
CA SER A 12 5.15 2.10 -8.11
C SER A 12 5.60 1.26 -6.92
N PRO A 13 6.32 1.84 -5.95
CA PRO A 13 6.79 1.10 -4.79
C PRO A 13 5.58 0.44 -4.12
N SER A 14 5.61 -0.90 -4.07
CA SER A 14 4.55 -1.71 -3.50
C SER A 14 5.10 -2.48 -2.31
N ILE A 15 4.30 -2.52 -1.23
CA ILE A 15 4.63 -3.28 -0.03
C ILE A 15 3.63 -4.43 0.04
N THR A 16 4.12 -5.66 -0.10
CA THR A 16 3.31 -6.87 0.04
C THR A 16 3.47 -7.44 1.44
N LEU A 17 2.43 -7.30 2.26
CA LEU A 17 2.34 -7.96 3.56
C LEU A 17 1.81 -9.39 3.35
N LYS A 18 2.61 -10.41 3.66
CA LYS A 18 2.22 -11.82 3.48
C LYS A 18 1.46 -12.35 4.71
N GLY A 19 0.48 -13.22 4.50
CA GLY A 19 -0.30 -13.84 5.59
C GLY A 19 -1.44 -12.97 6.10
N ARG A 20 -1.97 -13.29 7.30
CA ARG A 20 -3.12 -12.61 7.92
C ARG A 20 -2.73 -11.43 8.83
N TRP A 21 -1.61 -10.76 8.55
CA TRP A 21 -1.06 -9.72 9.42
C TRP A 21 -2.03 -8.55 9.63
N MET A 22 -2.65 -8.07 8.56
CA MET A 22 -3.65 -7.00 8.66
C MET A 22 -4.82 -7.42 9.56
N ALA A 23 -5.33 -8.64 9.41
CA ALA A 23 -6.38 -9.17 10.28
C ALA A 23 -5.91 -9.35 11.75
N ALA A 24 -4.68 -9.80 11.97
CA ALA A 24 -4.10 -9.94 13.31
C ALA A 24 -3.92 -8.59 14.03
N LEU A 25 -3.73 -7.51 13.26
CA LEU A 25 -3.69 -6.13 13.76
C LEU A 25 -5.08 -5.47 13.83
N GLY A 26 -6.16 -6.22 13.54
CA GLY A 26 -7.54 -5.74 13.63
C GLY A 26 -8.08 -5.01 12.40
N PHE A 27 -7.34 -4.98 11.28
CA PHE A 27 -7.82 -4.43 10.01
C PHE A 27 -8.73 -5.43 9.29
N VAL A 28 -9.82 -4.92 8.71
CA VAL A 28 -10.73 -5.71 7.88
C VAL A 28 -10.74 -5.21 6.43
N THR A 29 -10.99 -6.11 5.48
CA THR A 29 -11.09 -5.75 4.06
C THR A 29 -12.27 -4.81 3.82
N GLY A 30 -12.09 -3.80 2.95
CA GLY A 30 -13.11 -2.78 2.70
C GLY A 30 -13.14 -1.66 3.74
N GLN A 31 -12.29 -1.72 4.76
CA GLN A 31 -12.13 -0.66 5.75
C GLN A 31 -11.25 0.47 5.21
N LYS A 32 -11.62 1.70 5.53
CA LYS A 32 -10.80 2.87 5.23
C LYS A 32 -9.62 2.95 6.20
N ILE A 33 -8.42 3.08 5.65
CA ILE A 33 -7.18 3.23 6.41
C ILE A 33 -6.51 4.55 6.04
N GLU A 34 -5.74 5.08 6.97
CA GLU A 34 -4.82 6.20 6.71
C GLU A 34 -3.39 5.67 6.63
N VAL A 35 -2.66 6.16 5.64
CA VAL A 35 -1.22 5.91 5.49
C VAL A 35 -0.50 7.23 5.67
N ILE A 36 0.27 7.34 6.75
CA ILE A 36 1.06 8.52 7.07
C ILE A 36 2.51 8.24 6.72
N THR A 37 3.10 9.08 5.87
CA THR A 37 4.50 8.97 5.45
C THR A 37 5.37 9.95 6.22
N GLY A 38 6.57 9.51 6.60
CA GLY A 38 7.58 10.37 7.22
C GLY A 38 8.99 9.86 6.89
N PRO A 39 10.04 10.65 7.19
CA PRO A 39 11.42 10.20 6.96
C PRO A 39 11.71 8.88 7.68
N GLY A 40 12.05 7.84 6.92
CA GLY A 40 12.36 6.51 7.45
C GLY A 40 11.18 5.71 8.00
N GLN A 41 9.93 6.19 7.84
CA GLN A 41 8.76 5.52 8.43
C GLN A 41 7.50 5.62 7.57
N LEU A 42 6.67 4.57 7.67
CA LEU A 42 5.33 4.51 7.11
C LEU A 42 4.40 3.96 8.20
N ILE A 43 3.40 4.75 8.59
CA ILE A 43 2.45 4.39 9.64
C ILE A 43 1.11 4.11 8.99
N ILE A 44 0.60 2.88 9.18
CA ILE A 44 -0.74 2.48 8.75
C ILE A 44 -1.64 2.44 9.99
N ARG A 45 -2.74 3.19 9.96
CA ARG A 45 -3.73 3.20 11.05
C ARG A 45 -5.16 3.19 10.51
N LEU A 46 -6.11 2.87 11.38
CA LEU A 46 -7.54 2.99 11.07
C LEU A 46 -7.88 4.46 10.83
N ALA A 47 -8.64 4.73 9.77
CA ALA A 47 -9.22 6.05 9.57
C ALA A 47 -10.24 6.29 10.70
N ARG A 48 -10.20 7.47 11.32
CA ARG A 48 -11.30 7.88 12.21
C ARG A 48 -12.53 8.13 11.34
N GLU A 49 -13.67 7.59 11.76
CA GLU A 49 -14.96 8.03 11.24
C GLU A 49 -15.19 9.45 11.78
N GLU A 50 -15.34 10.42 10.89
CA GLU A 50 -15.74 11.79 11.23
C GLU A 50 -17.26 11.88 11.43
#